data_AF-A0A1V6S129-F1
#
_entry.id   AF-A0A1V6S129-F1
#
_cell.length_a   1.000
_cell.length_b   1.000
_cell.length_c   1.000
_cell.angle_alpha   90.00
_cell.angle_beta   90.00
_cell.angle_gamma   90.00
#
_symmetry.space_group_name_H-M   'P 1'
#
loop_
_entity.id
_entity.type
_entity.pdbx_description
1 polymer ?
#
loop_
_entity_poly.entity_id
_entity_poly.type
_entity_poly.pdbx_seq_one_letter_code
_entity_poly.pdbx_strand_id
1 'polypeptide(L)'
;MSEIYDYDEFDSATEHLRQYQRAQNPEAYYRQPSVFGPMPGPRQDFWGRSRALASAKASFCTSSIKIKTSRTLLKNLLPNSAYSFSGHGSVAYATFSQTTLNDLDWLAGGGYNHMGLYIHGIEYQQANGEITRGTYLPVMFEDLTDPILSGREELGFPKLFSAIDVDKRQDSYHVTTSWRGAVWGRMTLTGLGEVEKTAPTEAGSGDLGILVHRYMPSVGRESKGTPEAEYPVFVDYAQESLIVPTKITRVLKASQGNIQIDGLDWNQLPTLHHIISRLAEIPVYDIIEAKVIEGEGVMDISAAKRIV
;
A
#
# COMPACT_ATOMS: atom_id res chain seq x y z
N MET A 1 -55.30 -3.34 -26.77
CA MET A 1 -54.96 -2.56 -25.57
C MET A 1 -53.63 -3.11 -25.07
N SER A 2 -52.52 -2.41 -25.32
CA SER A 2 -51.26 -2.74 -24.68
C SER A 2 -51.36 -2.24 -23.24
N GLU A 3 -51.33 -3.16 -22.27
CA GLU A 3 -51.16 -2.79 -20.87
C GLU A 3 -49.79 -2.10 -20.76
N ILE A 4 -49.82 -0.79 -20.52
CA ILE A 4 -48.63 -0.05 -20.09
C ILE A 4 -48.49 -0.42 -18.62
N TYR A 5 -47.60 -1.36 -18.31
CA TYR A 5 -47.18 -1.61 -16.94
C TYR A 5 -46.40 -0.38 -16.47
N ASP A 6 -46.96 0.32 -15.50
CA ASP A 6 -46.30 1.46 -14.88
C ASP A 6 -45.20 0.92 -13.95
N TYR A 7 -43.97 0.84 -14.46
CA TYR A 7 -42.83 0.27 -13.72
C TYR A 7 -42.38 1.14 -12.53
N ASP A 8 -42.96 2.34 -12.40
CA ASP A 8 -42.66 3.33 -11.37
C ASP A 8 -42.85 2.77 -9.94
N GLU A 9 -43.88 1.98 -9.70
CA GLU A 9 -44.15 1.39 -8.38
C GLU A 9 -43.13 0.30 -8.02
N PHE A 10 -42.77 -0.56 -8.97
CA PHE A 10 -41.78 -1.62 -8.76
C PHE A 10 -40.38 -1.04 -8.52
N ASP A 11 -39.99 -0.05 -9.33
CA ASP A 11 -38.71 0.63 -9.19
C ASP A 11 -38.63 1.41 -7.87
N SER A 12 -39.71 2.09 -7.50
CA SER A 12 -39.82 2.78 -6.21
C SER A 12 -39.73 1.82 -5.02
N ALA A 13 -40.49 0.72 -5.04
CA ALA A 13 -40.44 -0.29 -3.99
C ALA A 13 -39.04 -0.94 -3.88
N THR A 14 -38.39 -1.21 -5.02
CA THR A 14 -37.04 -1.75 -5.06
C THR A 14 -36.02 -0.77 -4.46
N GLU A 15 -36.12 0.52 -4.77
CA GLU A 15 -35.23 1.52 -4.18
C GLU A 15 -35.46 1.71 -2.67
N HIS A 16 -36.72 1.71 -2.21
CA HIS A 16 -37.02 1.72 -0.77
C HIS A 16 -36.42 0.51 -0.05
N LEU A 17 -36.47 -0.68 -0.66
CA LEU A 17 -35.82 -1.87 -0.11
C LEU A 17 -34.29 -1.69 -0.02
N ARG A 18 -33.65 -1.14 -1.07
CA ARG A 18 -32.20 -0.86 -1.05
C ARG A 18 -31.84 0.14 0.06
N GLN A 19 -32.61 1.23 0.19
CA GLN A 19 -32.41 2.22 1.25
C GLN A 19 -32.54 1.60 2.65
N TYR A 20 -33.58 0.78 2.85
CA TYR A 20 -33.76 0.05 4.11
C TYR A 20 -32.58 -0.88 4.42
N GLN A 21 -32.12 -1.67 3.43
CA GLN A 21 -30.98 -2.57 3.57
C GLN A 21 -29.69 -1.81 3.90
N ARG A 22 -29.43 -0.69 3.22
CA ARG A 22 -28.27 0.18 3.49
C ARG A 22 -28.31 0.77 4.90
N ALA A 23 -29.50 1.16 5.38
CA ALA A 23 -29.67 1.69 6.73
C ALA A 23 -29.41 0.64 7.84
N GLN A 24 -29.43 -0.66 7.53
CA GLN A 24 -29.10 -1.70 8.52
C GLN A 24 -27.60 -1.79 8.84
N ASN A 25 -26.73 -1.18 8.02
CA ASN A 25 -25.29 -1.17 8.26
C ASN A 25 -24.69 0.23 8.04
N PRO A 26 -24.84 1.14 9.02
CA PRO A 26 -24.36 2.52 8.90
C PRO A 26 -22.83 2.64 8.85
N GLU A 27 -22.10 1.62 9.31
CA GLU A 27 -20.63 1.60 9.38
C GLU A 27 -19.98 1.04 8.10
N ALA A 28 -20.77 0.74 7.05
CA ALA A 28 -20.23 0.23 5.81
C ALA A 28 -19.34 1.27 5.11
N TYR A 29 -18.24 0.83 4.50
CA TYR A 29 -17.40 1.68 3.67
C TYR A 29 -18.14 2.12 2.41
N TYR A 30 -18.17 3.42 2.17
CA TYR A 30 -18.62 4.01 0.92
C TYR A 30 -17.45 4.63 0.19
N ARG A 31 -17.48 4.49 -1.14
CA ARG A 31 -16.64 5.23 -2.09
C ARG A 31 -17.52 5.70 -3.23
N GLN A 32 -17.02 6.62 -4.05
CA GLN A 32 -17.74 6.97 -5.27
C GLN A 32 -17.78 5.76 -6.22
N PRO A 33 -18.87 5.55 -6.98
CA PRO A 33 -20.14 6.28 -6.98
C PRO A 33 -21.13 5.79 -5.89
N SER A 34 -21.40 6.63 -4.88
CA SER A 34 -22.14 6.23 -3.66
C SER A 34 -23.62 5.91 -3.88
N VAL A 35 -24.23 6.37 -4.97
CA VAL A 35 -25.63 6.08 -5.31
C VAL A 35 -25.88 4.58 -5.50
N PHE A 36 -24.85 3.81 -5.85
CA PHE A 36 -24.94 2.36 -6.03
C PHE A 36 -24.81 1.59 -4.71
N GLY A 37 -24.55 2.25 -3.58
CA GLY A 37 -24.46 1.64 -2.25
C GLY A 37 -23.02 1.53 -1.74
N PRO A 38 -22.79 0.74 -0.68
CA PRO A 38 -21.46 0.48 -0.16
C PRO A 38 -20.53 -0.08 -1.22
N MET A 39 -19.25 0.29 -1.16
CA MET A 39 -18.26 -0.19 -2.11
C MET A 39 -17.60 -1.47 -1.56
N PRO A 40 -17.71 -2.63 -2.25
CA PRO A 40 -16.98 -3.83 -1.84
C PRO A 40 -15.47 -3.62 -2.02
N GLY A 41 -14.68 -4.33 -1.23
CA GLY A 41 -13.22 -4.22 -1.29
C GLY A 41 -12.54 -5.15 -0.29
N PRO A 42 -11.25 -4.91 0.02
CA PRO A 42 -10.49 -5.80 0.89
C PRO A 42 -11.08 -5.94 2.31
N ARG A 43 -11.72 -4.89 2.81
CA ARG A 43 -12.29 -4.83 4.17
C ARG A 43 -13.71 -5.34 4.29
N GLN A 44 -14.50 -5.27 3.21
CA GLN A 44 -15.92 -5.60 3.29
C GLN A 44 -16.52 -6.18 2.00
N ASP A 45 -17.62 -6.92 2.14
CA ASP A 45 -18.51 -7.25 1.04
C ASP A 45 -19.50 -6.11 0.71
N PHE A 46 -20.35 -6.31 -0.30
CA PHE A 46 -21.35 -5.32 -0.71
C PHE A 46 -22.38 -5.01 0.40
N TRP A 47 -22.57 -5.91 1.35
CA TRP A 47 -23.46 -5.74 2.50
C TRP A 47 -22.73 -5.11 3.70
N GLY A 48 -21.46 -4.71 3.52
CA GLY A 48 -20.60 -4.14 4.56
C GLY A 48 -20.13 -5.15 5.61
N ARG A 49 -20.16 -6.44 5.30
CA ARG A 49 -19.67 -7.50 6.21
C ARG A 49 -18.16 -7.64 6.05
N SER A 50 -17.45 -7.79 7.16
CA SER A 50 -15.99 -7.94 7.17
C SER A 50 -15.52 -9.15 6.35
N ARG A 51 -14.38 -8.99 5.67
CA ARG A 51 -13.70 -10.06 4.92
C ARG A 51 -12.45 -10.61 5.61
N ALA A 52 -12.13 -10.18 6.83
CA ALA A 52 -10.91 -10.56 7.54
C ALA A 52 -10.67 -12.09 7.58
N LEU A 53 -11.74 -12.87 7.84
CA LEU A 53 -11.66 -14.34 7.85
C LEU A 53 -11.32 -14.95 6.48
N ALA A 54 -11.82 -14.34 5.40
CA ALA A 54 -11.53 -14.81 4.04
C ALA A 54 -10.08 -14.46 3.65
N SER A 55 -9.60 -13.28 4.05
CA SER A 55 -8.24 -12.81 3.80
C SER A 55 -7.15 -13.67 4.47
N ALA A 56 -7.48 -14.40 5.53
CA ALA A 56 -6.56 -15.33 6.20
C ALA A 56 -6.06 -16.48 5.29
N LYS A 57 -6.77 -16.79 4.20
CA LYS A 57 -6.39 -17.83 3.23
C LYS A 57 -5.73 -17.28 1.97
N ALA A 58 -5.77 -15.97 1.75
CA ALA A 58 -5.09 -15.35 0.62
C ALA A 58 -3.57 -15.49 0.79
N SER A 59 -2.86 -15.63 -0.32
CA SER A 59 -1.41 -15.83 -0.31
C SER A 59 -0.66 -14.57 -0.74
N PHE A 60 0.57 -14.43 -0.24
CA PHE A 60 1.48 -13.37 -0.64
C PHE A 60 2.88 -13.91 -0.93
N CYS A 61 3.57 -13.22 -1.83
CA CYS A 61 4.98 -13.42 -2.15
C CYS A 61 5.65 -12.06 -2.22
N THR A 62 6.49 -11.74 -1.24
CA THR A 62 7.16 -10.44 -1.10
C THR A 62 8.65 -10.57 -1.37
N SER A 63 9.14 -9.91 -2.40
CA SER A 63 10.57 -9.69 -2.62
C SER A 63 10.98 -8.31 -2.08
N SER A 64 12.10 -8.23 -1.36
CA SER A 64 12.53 -6.97 -0.75
C SER A 64 14.04 -6.81 -0.77
N ILE A 65 14.50 -5.58 -1.03
CA ILE A 65 15.89 -5.15 -0.89
C ILE A 65 15.95 -4.01 0.13
N LYS A 66 16.59 -4.28 1.27
CA LYS A 66 16.89 -3.27 2.28
C LYS A 66 18.25 -2.66 1.99
N ILE A 67 18.29 -1.34 1.89
CA ILE A 67 19.48 -0.55 1.58
C ILE A 67 19.89 0.33 2.75
N LYS A 68 21.19 0.58 2.86
CA LYS A 68 21.78 1.68 3.61
C LYS A 68 21.91 2.88 2.67
N THR A 69 21.42 4.04 3.07
CA THR A 69 21.31 5.21 2.18
C THR A 69 21.43 6.54 2.94
N SER A 70 21.29 7.66 2.22
CA SER A 70 21.39 9.03 2.72
C SER A 70 20.16 9.42 3.54
N ARG A 71 20.33 9.64 4.84
CA ARG A 71 19.28 10.20 5.70
C ARG A 71 18.90 11.62 5.27
N THR A 72 19.89 12.43 4.90
CA THR A 72 19.65 13.84 4.55
C THR A 72 18.84 13.97 3.28
N LEU A 73 19.02 13.07 2.31
CA LEU A 73 18.17 13.00 1.13
C LEU A 73 16.75 12.52 1.48
N LEU A 74 16.63 11.39 2.20
CA LEU A 74 15.32 10.84 2.55
C LEU A 74 14.49 11.77 3.44
N LYS A 75 15.14 12.63 4.26
CA LYS A 75 14.44 13.66 5.04
C LYS A 75 13.62 14.60 4.17
N ASN A 76 14.05 14.85 2.93
CA ASN A 76 13.32 15.71 1.98
C ASN A 76 12.11 15.01 1.32
N LEU A 77 11.82 13.76 1.69
CA LEU A 77 10.61 13.04 1.31
C LEU A 77 9.58 12.99 2.44
N LEU A 78 9.92 13.50 3.64
CA LEU A 78 8.99 13.55 4.76
C LEU A 78 7.93 14.64 4.54
N PRO A 79 6.66 14.42 4.94
CA PRO A 79 5.56 15.33 4.61
C PRO A 79 5.73 16.75 5.16
N ASN A 80 6.15 16.85 6.43
CA ASN A 80 6.27 18.12 7.14
C ASN A 80 7.19 17.96 8.36
N SER A 81 7.37 19.04 9.13
CA SER A 81 8.29 19.10 10.26
C SER A 81 7.92 18.22 11.46
N ALA A 82 6.70 17.68 11.52
CA ALA A 82 6.31 16.76 12.59
C ALA A 82 6.92 15.35 12.39
N TYR A 83 7.46 15.07 11.20
CA TYR A 83 8.16 13.82 10.90
C TYR A 83 9.67 14.03 11.02
N SER A 84 10.34 13.09 11.68
CA SER A 84 11.80 13.10 11.80
C SER A 84 12.36 11.68 11.85
N PHE A 85 13.67 11.53 11.71
CA PHE A 85 14.34 10.24 11.94
C PHE A 85 14.67 10.09 13.41
N SER A 86 14.51 8.87 13.95
CA SER A 86 15.07 8.52 15.25
C SER A 86 16.60 8.65 15.26
N GLY A 87 17.13 9.17 16.37
CA GLY A 87 18.56 9.30 16.62
C GLY A 87 19.28 10.31 15.72
N HIS A 88 20.61 10.28 15.76
CA HIS A 88 21.47 11.24 15.04
C HIS A 88 22.25 10.57 13.88
N GLY A 89 22.80 11.38 12.98
CA GLY A 89 23.67 10.93 11.89
C GLY A 89 23.15 11.26 10.48
N SER A 90 23.92 10.89 9.46
CA SER A 90 23.63 11.15 8.03
C SER A 90 23.21 9.90 7.26
N VAL A 91 23.11 8.74 7.93
CA VAL A 91 22.75 7.45 7.33
C VAL A 91 21.36 7.01 7.80
N ALA A 92 20.59 6.43 6.88
CA ALA A 92 19.29 5.82 7.14
C ALA A 92 19.18 4.47 6.42
N TYR A 93 18.12 3.74 6.72
CA TYR A 93 17.76 2.51 6.02
C TYR A 93 16.42 2.69 5.34
N ALA A 94 16.30 2.15 4.13
CA ALA A 94 15.05 2.06 3.42
C ALA A 94 14.93 0.69 2.75
N THR A 95 13.71 0.25 2.47
CA THR A 95 13.44 -0.99 1.76
C THR A 95 12.61 -0.70 0.53
N PHE A 96 13.06 -1.20 -0.62
CA PHE A 96 12.18 -1.38 -1.76
C PHE A 96 11.58 -2.77 -1.66
N SER A 97 10.26 -2.85 -1.66
CA SER A 97 9.52 -4.09 -1.48
C SER A 97 8.47 -4.23 -2.57
N GLN A 98 8.45 -5.37 -3.24
CA GLN A 98 7.40 -5.76 -4.15
C GLN A 98 6.68 -6.99 -3.59
N THR A 99 5.36 -6.97 -3.59
CA THR A 99 4.52 -8.09 -3.17
C THR A 99 3.54 -8.46 -4.26
N THR A 100 3.47 -9.75 -4.54
CA THR A 100 2.39 -10.38 -5.32
C THR A 100 1.37 -10.91 -4.33
N LEU A 101 0.10 -10.54 -4.49
CA LEU A 101 -1.02 -11.05 -3.72
C LEU A 101 -1.87 -11.95 -4.61
N ASN A 102 -2.29 -13.12 -4.13
CA ASN A 102 -3.12 -14.07 -4.86
C ASN A 102 -4.25 -14.61 -3.98
N ASP A 103 -5.25 -15.21 -4.63
CA ASP A 103 -6.40 -15.85 -4.00
C ASP A 103 -7.19 -14.86 -3.10
N LEU A 104 -7.31 -13.61 -3.57
CA LEU A 104 -8.04 -12.57 -2.85
C LEU A 104 -9.55 -12.76 -3.04
N ASP A 105 -10.24 -13.08 -1.96
CA ASP A 105 -11.69 -13.32 -1.93
C ASP A 105 -12.50 -12.13 -2.50
N TRP A 106 -12.10 -10.91 -2.18
CA TRP A 106 -12.76 -9.69 -2.68
C TRP A 106 -12.54 -9.43 -4.18
N LEU A 107 -11.62 -10.16 -4.82
CA LEU A 107 -11.38 -10.20 -6.26
C LEU A 107 -11.78 -11.55 -6.88
N ALA A 108 -12.65 -12.32 -6.22
CA ALA A 108 -13.10 -13.63 -6.68
C ALA A 108 -11.96 -14.61 -6.97
N GLY A 109 -10.92 -14.62 -6.13
CA GLY A 109 -9.73 -15.46 -6.29
C GLY A 109 -8.63 -14.83 -7.14
N GLY A 110 -8.84 -13.60 -7.63
CA GLY A 110 -7.83 -12.82 -8.34
C GLY A 110 -6.67 -12.37 -7.44
N GLY A 111 -5.73 -11.65 -8.07
CA GLY A 111 -4.51 -11.17 -7.45
C GLY A 111 -4.02 -9.89 -8.10
N TYR A 112 -3.03 -9.25 -7.49
CA TYR A 112 -2.38 -8.05 -8.03
C TYR A 112 -0.98 -7.88 -7.42
N ASN A 113 -0.18 -7.01 -8.02
CA ASN A 113 1.15 -6.66 -7.53
C ASN A 113 1.18 -5.26 -6.95
N HIS A 114 2.01 -5.06 -5.93
CA HIS A 114 2.37 -3.73 -5.46
C HIS A 114 3.86 -3.60 -5.18
N MET A 115 4.42 -2.41 -5.36
CA MET A 115 5.80 -2.08 -5.02
C MET A 115 5.88 -0.75 -4.28
N GLY A 116 6.61 -0.68 -3.17
CA GLY A 116 6.72 0.54 -2.36
C GLY A 116 8.13 0.84 -1.88
N LEU A 117 8.36 2.10 -1.53
CA LEU A 117 9.54 2.55 -0.79
C LEU A 117 9.17 2.69 0.69
N TYR A 118 9.88 1.99 1.55
CA TYR A 118 9.66 1.97 3.00
C TYR A 118 10.85 2.63 3.69
N ILE A 119 10.65 3.80 4.29
CA ILE A 119 11.70 4.56 4.99
C ILE A 119 11.63 4.24 6.49
N HIS A 120 12.66 3.61 7.04
CA HIS A 120 12.65 3.07 8.40
C HIS A 120 13.08 4.09 9.46
N GLY A 121 12.66 3.85 10.71
CA GLY A 121 13.07 4.63 11.88
C GLY A 121 12.57 6.07 11.85
N ILE A 122 11.31 6.26 11.46
CA ILE A 122 10.64 7.57 11.45
C ILE A 122 9.83 7.74 12.73
N GLU A 123 9.91 8.95 13.28
CA GLU A 123 9.12 9.44 14.40
C GLU A 123 8.15 10.49 13.90
N TYR A 124 6.87 10.35 14.24
CA TYR A 124 5.87 11.39 14.12
C TYR A 124 5.57 11.98 15.50
N GLN A 125 5.78 13.29 15.63
CA GLN A 125 5.42 14.05 16.82
C GLN A 125 3.94 14.44 16.74
N GLN A 126 3.15 13.82 17.60
CA GLN A 126 1.72 14.12 17.77
C GLN A 126 1.52 15.50 18.41
N ALA A 127 0.38 16.13 18.14
CA ALA A 127 0.02 17.43 18.70
C ALA A 127 -0.07 17.42 20.24
N ASN A 128 -0.37 16.26 20.82
CA ASN A 128 -0.40 16.03 22.26
C ASN A 128 1.01 15.82 22.88
N GLY A 129 2.07 15.81 22.07
CA GLY A 129 3.46 15.60 22.48
C GLY A 129 3.93 14.14 22.49
N GLU A 130 3.04 13.17 22.22
CA GLU A 130 3.41 11.76 22.10
C GLU A 130 4.21 11.51 20.80
N ILE A 131 5.03 10.45 20.80
CA ILE A 131 5.83 10.07 19.64
C ILE A 131 5.34 8.72 19.13
N THR A 132 4.92 8.68 17.86
CA THR A 132 4.64 7.43 17.15
C THR A 132 5.86 7.05 16.33
N ARG A 133 6.40 5.84 16.53
CA ARG A 133 7.54 5.32 15.79
C ARG A 133 7.10 4.30 14.76
N GLY A 134 7.61 4.40 13.54
CA GLY A 134 7.28 3.46 12.49
C GLY A 134 8.12 3.63 11.22
N THR A 135 7.77 2.83 10.23
CA THR A 135 8.26 2.97 8.87
C THR A 135 7.34 3.90 8.09
N TYR A 136 7.88 4.95 7.47
CA TYR A 136 7.12 5.84 6.61
C TYR A 136 7.09 5.34 5.17
N LEU A 137 5.89 5.30 4.58
CA LEU A 137 5.66 4.90 3.20
C LEU A 137 5.29 6.14 2.37
N PRO A 138 6.25 6.81 1.70
CA PRO A 138 5.99 7.99 0.86
C PRO A 138 5.27 7.68 -0.46
N VAL A 139 5.45 6.48 -1.01
CA VAL A 139 4.86 6.09 -2.29
C VAL A 139 4.71 4.58 -2.39
N MET A 140 3.60 4.16 -2.99
CA MET A 140 3.32 2.78 -3.37
C MET A 140 2.77 2.75 -4.80
N PHE A 141 3.21 1.78 -5.58
CA PHE A 141 2.70 1.51 -6.92
C PHE A 141 1.91 0.21 -6.89
N GLU A 142 0.77 0.16 -7.57
CA GLU A 142 -0.02 -1.06 -7.77
C GLU A 142 -0.39 -1.19 -9.25
N ASP A 143 -0.59 -2.42 -9.71
CA ASP A 143 -0.98 -2.73 -11.10
C ASP A 143 -2.50 -2.94 -11.29
N LEU A 144 -3.28 -2.74 -10.24
CA LEU A 144 -4.74 -2.80 -10.25
C LEU A 144 -5.35 -1.54 -9.63
N THR A 145 -6.39 -0.97 -10.24
CA THR A 145 -7.00 0.29 -9.78
C THR A 145 -7.84 0.13 -8.50
N ASP A 146 -8.52 -0.99 -8.34
CA ASP A 146 -9.40 -1.27 -7.20
C ASP A 146 -8.70 -1.11 -5.82
N PRO A 147 -7.50 -1.69 -5.58
CA PRO A 147 -6.78 -1.48 -4.33
C PRO A 147 -6.19 -0.06 -4.20
N ILE A 148 -5.94 0.63 -5.33
CA ILE A 148 -5.46 2.02 -5.35
C ILE A 148 -6.55 2.93 -4.76
N LEU A 149 -7.76 2.85 -5.30
CA LEU A 149 -8.89 3.67 -4.85
C LEU A 149 -9.21 3.39 -3.39
N SER A 150 -9.33 2.11 -3.04
CA SER A 150 -9.63 1.68 -1.67
C SER A 150 -8.58 2.19 -0.67
N GLY A 151 -7.29 1.97 -0.94
CA GLY A 151 -6.22 2.37 -0.03
C GLY A 151 -6.03 3.90 0.08
N ARG A 152 -6.26 4.65 -1.00
CA ARG A 152 -6.17 6.12 -0.98
C ARG A 152 -7.34 6.74 -0.23
N GLU A 153 -8.56 6.38 -0.62
CA GLU A 153 -9.79 7.03 -0.15
C GLU A 153 -10.17 6.61 1.27
N GLU A 154 -9.91 5.35 1.63
CA GLU A 154 -10.27 4.86 2.96
C GLU A 154 -9.13 5.09 3.96
N LEU A 155 -7.87 4.91 3.55
CA LEU A 155 -6.74 4.78 4.48
C LEU A 155 -5.63 5.84 4.29
N GLY A 156 -5.64 6.60 3.19
CA GLY A 156 -4.61 7.62 2.92
C GLY A 156 -3.26 7.07 2.43
N PHE A 157 -3.20 5.83 1.95
CA PHE A 157 -1.97 5.29 1.37
C PHE A 157 -1.63 6.03 0.05
N PRO A 158 -0.35 6.41 -0.20
CA PRO A 158 0.05 7.17 -1.38
C PRO A 158 0.23 6.26 -2.61
N LYS A 159 -0.87 5.62 -3.01
CA LYS A 159 -0.90 4.65 -4.09
C LYS A 159 -1.01 5.32 -5.46
N LEU A 160 -0.30 4.78 -6.44
CA LEU A 160 -0.31 5.19 -7.85
C LEU A 160 -0.29 3.95 -8.74
N PHE A 161 -0.74 4.10 -9.99
CA PHE A 161 -0.67 3.01 -10.93
C PHE A 161 0.73 2.88 -11.55
N SER A 162 1.23 1.64 -11.63
CA SER A 162 2.32 1.24 -12.52
C SER A 162 2.05 -0.18 -12.98
N ALA A 163 2.37 -0.53 -14.23
CA ALA A 163 2.53 -1.94 -14.56
C ALA A 163 3.71 -2.49 -13.75
N ILE A 164 3.53 -3.69 -13.18
CA ILE A 164 4.52 -4.38 -12.35
C ILE A 164 4.57 -5.82 -12.83
N ASP A 165 5.60 -6.17 -13.58
CA ASP A 165 5.82 -7.53 -14.05
C ASP A 165 6.78 -8.25 -13.11
N VAL A 166 6.39 -9.45 -12.69
CA VAL A 166 7.17 -10.32 -11.80
C VAL A 166 7.54 -11.59 -12.54
N ASP A 167 8.84 -11.86 -12.62
CA ASP A 167 9.37 -13.13 -13.13
C ASP A 167 10.18 -13.84 -12.05
N LYS A 168 9.60 -14.90 -11.49
CA LYS A 168 10.23 -15.76 -10.50
C LYS A 168 10.78 -17.01 -11.18
N ARG A 169 12.09 -17.21 -11.06
CA ARG A 169 12.80 -18.41 -11.53
C ARG A 169 13.25 -19.26 -10.33
N GLN A 170 13.97 -20.34 -10.61
CA GLN A 170 14.40 -21.29 -9.58
C GLN A 170 15.29 -20.63 -8.52
N ASP A 171 16.22 -19.76 -8.93
CA ASP A 171 17.24 -19.13 -8.10
C ASP A 171 17.25 -17.59 -8.21
N SER A 172 16.29 -17.00 -8.93
CA SER A 172 16.18 -15.56 -9.11
C SER A 172 14.75 -15.03 -9.06
N TYR A 173 14.63 -13.74 -8.76
CA TYR A 173 13.38 -12.99 -8.73
C TYR A 173 13.60 -11.65 -9.42
N HIS A 174 12.81 -11.36 -10.45
CA HIS A 174 12.92 -10.13 -11.24
C HIS A 174 11.61 -9.36 -11.20
N VAL A 175 11.70 -8.06 -10.95
CA VAL A 175 10.59 -7.13 -11.01
C VAL A 175 10.91 -6.04 -12.02
N THR A 176 9.98 -5.78 -12.92
CA THR A 176 10.04 -4.64 -13.85
C THR A 176 8.84 -3.74 -13.61
N THR A 177 9.09 -2.44 -13.47
CA THR A 177 8.02 -1.44 -13.35
C THR A 177 8.00 -0.52 -14.55
N SER A 178 6.81 -0.27 -15.08
CA SER A 178 6.63 0.57 -16.26
C SER A 178 5.31 1.33 -16.27
N TRP A 179 5.26 2.39 -17.07
CA TRP A 179 4.02 3.10 -17.36
C TRP A 179 3.88 3.27 -18.87
N ARG A 180 2.85 2.64 -19.46
CA ARG A 180 2.58 2.66 -20.91
C ARG A 180 3.81 2.29 -21.77
N GLY A 181 4.58 1.30 -21.33
CA GLY A 181 5.79 0.82 -22.01
C GLY A 181 7.08 1.57 -21.65
N ALA A 182 7.00 2.72 -20.95
CA ALA A 182 8.17 3.38 -20.40
C ALA A 182 8.63 2.65 -19.13
N VAL A 183 9.66 1.82 -19.25
CA VAL A 183 10.27 1.09 -18.13
C VAL A 183 11.10 2.05 -17.29
N TRP A 184 10.74 2.18 -16.01
CA TRP A 184 11.39 3.12 -15.10
C TRP A 184 12.11 2.43 -13.94
N GLY A 185 11.82 1.16 -13.65
CA GLY A 185 12.42 0.47 -12.51
C GLY A 185 12.67 -1.00 -12.78
N ARG A 186 13.77 -1.51 -12.22
CA ARG A 186 14.17 -2.91 -12.23
C ARG A 186 14.70 -3.31 -10.87
N MET A 187 14.10 -4.33 -10.25
CA MET A 187 14.61 -4.95 -9.03
C MET A 187 14.93 -6.41 -9.32
N THR A 188 16.11 -6.88 -8.89
CA THR A 188 16.56 -8.25 -9.16
C THR A 188 17.21 -8.84 -7.92
N LEU A 189 16.84 -10.07 -7.59
CA LEU A 189 17.44 -10.87 -6.53
C LEU A 189 17.94 -12.16 -7.18
N THR A 190 19.19 -12.55 -6.92
CA THR A 190 19.80 -13.77 -7.50
C THR A 190 20.53 -14.58 -6.44
N GLY A 191 20.71 -15.87 -6.71
CA GLY A 191 21.29 -16.82 -5.76
C GLY A 191 20.37 -17.04 -4.57
N LEU A 192 19.07 -17.20 -4.83
CA LEU A 192 18.07 -17.46 -3.79
C LEU A 192 18.31 -18.84 -3.17
N GLY A 193 18.62 -18.84 -1.88
CA GLY A 193 18.75 -20.03 -1.05
C GLY A 193 17.71 -20.01 0.06
N GLU A 194 17.08 -21.16 0.30
CA GLU A 194 16.14 -21.32 1.41
C GLU A 194 16.86 -21.28 2.75
N VAL A 195 16.28 -20.55 3.70
CA VAL A 195 16.79 -20.43 5.06
C VAL A 195 15.71 -20.86 6.04
N GLU A 196 16.13 -21.29 7.23
CA GLU A 196 15.18 -21.63 8.28
C GLU A 196 14.23 -20.46 8.55
N LYS A 197 12.98 -20.81 8.85
CA LYS A 197 11.96 -19.86 9.31
C LYS A 197 12.35 -19.38 10.70
N THR A 198 13.30 -18.47 10.81
CA THR A 198 13.49 -17.76 12.06
C THR A 198 12.21 -16.99 12.33
N ALA A 199 11.78 -16.94 13.61
CA ALA A 199 10.66 -16.12 14.05
C ALA A 199 10.78 -14.73 13.39
N PRO A 200 9.66 -14.13 12.94
CA PRO A 200 9.70 -12.92 12.13
C PRO A 200 10.61 -11.91 12.82
N THR A 201 11.76 -11.64 12.21
CA THR A 201 12.50 -10.42 12.50
C THR A 201 11.64 -9.32 11.94
N GLU A 202 10.66 -8.87 12.74
CA GLU A 202 9.77 -7.73 12.56
C GLU A 202 10.34 -6.77 11.53
N ALA A 203 9.89 -6.90 10.28
CA ALA A 203 10.19 -5.99 9.18
C ALA A 203 11.60 -5.35 9.20
N GLY A 204 12.66 -6.10 9.55
CA GLY A 204 14.04 -5.58 9.56
C GLY A 204 14.35 -4.30 10.35
N SER A 205 13.44 -3.69 11.13
CA SER A 205 13.71 -2.43 11.85
C SER A 205 13.21 -2.39 13.30
N GLY A 206 12.43 -3.36 13.77
CA GLY A 206 11.74 -3.26 15.07
C GLY A 206 10.73 -2.10 15.10
N ASP A 207 10.32 -1.62 13.91
CA ASP A 207 9.31 -0.58 13.78
C ASP A 207 7.92 -1.17 14.06
N LEU A 208 7.13 -0.48 14.88
CA LEU A 208 5.85 -0.96 15.40
C LEU A 208 4.71 -0.93 14.38
N GLY A 209 4.92 -0.30 13.22
CA GLY A 209 3.88 -0.10 12.22
C GLY A 209 4.30 0.76 11.02
N ILE A 210 3.33 1.06 10.16
CA ILE A 210 3.48 1.91 8.97
C ILE A 210 2.85 3.27 9.22
N LEU A 211 3.57 4.33 8.89
CA LEU A 211 3.09 5.70 8.79
C LEU A 211 2.81 6.04 7.32
N VAL A 212 1.61 6.57 7.05
CA VAL A 212 1.27 7.21 5.78
C VAL A 212 0.72 8.61 6.04
N HIS A 213 0.76 9.47 5.04
CA HIS A 213 0.25 10.83 5.12
C HIS A 213 -0.94 11.02 4.18
N ARG A 214 -2.14 11.10 4.75
CA ARG A 214 -3.35 11.29 3.96
C ARG A 214 -3.44 12.75 3.52
N TYR A 215 -3.66 12.97 2.23
CA TYR A 215 -3.95 14.28 1.65
C TYR A 215 -5.09 14.16 0.63
N MET A 216 -6.18 14.91 0.83
CA MET A 216 -7.29 15.07 -0.11
C MET A 216 -7.49 16.56 -0.42
N PRO A 217 -7.43 16.98 -1.69
CA PRO A 217 -7.57 18.39 -2.05
C PRO A 217 -9.02 18.88 -1.93
N SER A 218 -9.19 20.14 -1.57
CA SER A 218 -10.51 20.82 -1.67
C SER A 218 -10.93 21.02 -3.12
N VAL A 219 -12.24 21.01 -3.36
CA VAL A 219 -12.82 21.27 -4.69
C VAL A 219 -12.92 22.77 -4.97
N GLY A 220 -12.51 23.20 -6.17
CA GLY A 220 -12.76 24.55 -6.68
C GLY A 220 -11.51 25.40 -6.89
N ARG A 221 -11.58 26.36 -7.83
CA ARG A 221 -10.45 27.22 -8.21
C ARG A 221 -9.92 28.04 -7.04
N GLU A 222 -10.82 28.59 -6.22
CA GLU A 222 -10.50 29.45 -5.08
C GLU A 222 -9.87 28.68 -3.91
N SER A 223 -10.03 27.35 -3.87
CA SER A 223 -9.50 26.48 -2.82
C SER A 223 -8.26 25.71 -3.25
N LYS A 224 -7.65 26.06 -4.40
CA LYS A 224 -6.42 25.44 -4.88
C LYS A 224 -5.31 25.56 -3.84
N GLY A 225 -4.67 24.43 -3.52
CA GLY A 225 -3.60 24.35 -2.53
C GLY A 225 -4.09 24.15 -1.10
N THR A 226 -5.40 24.18 -0.85
CA THR A 226 -5.99 23.84 0.45
C THR A 226 -6.49 22.39 0.44
N PRO A 227 -6.11 21.57 1.43
CA PRO A 227 -6.68 20.25 1.59
C PRO A 227 -8.03 20.28 2.31
N GLU A 228 -8.94 19.39 1.91
CA GLU A 228 -10.14 19.03 2.66
C GLU A 228 -9.81 18.07 3.81
N ALA A 229 -8.79 17.23 3.62
CA ALA A 229 -8.24 16.38 4.67
C ALA A 229 -6.71 16.27 4.53
N GLU A 230 -5.99 16.58 5.60
CA GLU A 230 -4.54 16.36 5.71
C GLU A 230 -4.20 15.89 7.12
N TYR A 231 -3.72 14.65 7.25
CA TYR A 231 -3.33 14.08 8.55
C TYR A 231 -2.51 12.80 8.41
N PRO A 232 -1.71 12.44 9.43
CA PRO A 232 -1.04 11.15 9.49
C PRO A 232 -2.04 10.02 9.74
N VAL A 233 -1.75 8.85 9.19
CA VAL A 233 -2.40 7.59 9.51
C VAL A 233 -1.31 6.60 9.92
N PHE A 234 -1.59 5.84 10.99
CA PHE A 234 -0.71 4.80 11.48
C PHE A 234 -1.42 3.44 11.43
N VAL A 235 -0.70 2.45 10.94
CA VAL A 235 -1.12 1.04 10.92
C VAL A 235 -0.21 0.29 11.87
N ASP A 236 -0.75 -0.13 13.01
CA ASP A 236 -0.02 -0.90 14.01
C ASP A 236 0.03 -2.38 13.60
N TYR A 237 1.23 -2.94 13.45
CA TYR A 237 1.39 -4.33 12.99
C TYR A 237 0.84 -5.36 13.98
N ALA A 238 0.94 -5.10 15.28
CA ALA A 238 0.44 -6.00 16.29
C ALA A 238 -1.09 -6.01 16.27
N GLN A 239 -1.72 -4.85 16.15
CA GLN A 239 -3.18 -4.75 16.02
C GLN A 239 -3.68 -5.41 14.73
N GLU A 240 -3.01 -5.17 13.61
CA GLU A 240 -3.39 -5.75 12.33
C GLU A 240 -3.27 -7.28 12.33
N SER A 241 -2.22 -7.82 12.96
CA SER A 241 -2.01 -9.27 13.09
C SER A 241 -3.09 -9.97 13.92
N LEU A 242 -3.80 -9.24 14.80
CA LEU A 242 -4.96 -9.78 15.53
C LEU A 242 -6.21 -9.89 14.65
N ILE A 243 -6.29 -9.09 13.58
CA ILE A 243 -7.43 -9.07 12.64
C ILE A 243 -7.23 -10.15 11.58
N VAL A 244 -6.08 -10.15 10.90
CA VAL A 244 -5.70 -11.17 9.91
C VAL A 244 -4.32 -11.72 10.26
N PRO A 245 -4.25 -12.91 10.90
CA PRO A 245 -2.97 -13.52 11.23
C PRO A 245 -2.17 -13.88 9.97
N THR A 246 -0.92 -13.44 9.90
CA THR A 246 0.01 -13.79 8.83
C THR A 246 0.82 -15.04 9.18
N LYS A 247 0.94 -15.96 8.23
CA LYS A 247 1.73 -17.19 8.36
C LYS A 247 2.79 -17.27 7.26
N ILE A 248 4.06 -17.22 7.65
CA ILE A 248 5.19 -17.37 6.73
C ILE A 248 5.38 -18.86 6.40
N THR A 249 5.31 -19.18 5.11
CA THR A 249 5.47 -20.54 4.58
C THR A 249 6.87 -20.77 4.03
N ARG A 250 7.57 -19.73 3.56
CA ARG A 250 8.93 -19.85 3.00
C ARG A 250 9.73 -18.56 3.15
N VAL A 251 11.04 -18.69 3.35
CA VAL A 251 11.99 -17.57 3.34
C VAL A 251 13.19 -17.94 2.47
N LEU A 252 13.46 -17.13 1.46
CA LEU A 252 14.61 -17.26 0.57
C LEU A 252 15.51 -16.05 0.75
N LYS A 253 16.78 -16.24 1.03
CA LYS A 253 17.77 -15.17 1.06
C LYS A 253 18.54 -15.15 -0.25
N ALA A 254 18.70 -13.97 -0.84
CA ALA A 254 19.50 -13.80 -2.04
C ALA A 254 20.96 -13.52 -1.67
N SER A 255 21.90 -14.03 -2.47
CA SER A 255 23.31 -13.66 -2.35
C SER A 255 23.59 -12.28 -2.94
N GLN A 256 22.78 -11.85 -3.91
CA GLN A 256 22.89 -10.54 -4.55
C GLN A 256 21.50 -9.94 -4.75
N GLY A 257 21.40 -8.63 -4.48
CA GLY A 257 20.26 -7.81 -4.83
C GLY A 257 20.73 -6.67 -5.73
N ASN A 258 19.87 -6.18 -6.61
CA ASN A 258 20.10 -4.98 -7.38
C ASN A 258 18.79 -4.20 -7.52
N ILE A 259 18.88 -2.88 -7.45
CA ILE A 259 17.79 -1.98 -7.81
C ILE A 259 18.31 -0.90 -8.74
N GLN A 260 17.63 -0.73 -9.86
CA GLN A 260 17.87 0.32 -10.83
C GLN A 260 16.59 1.11 -11.04
N ILE A 261 16.69 2.43 -10.96
CA ILE A 261 15.60 3.36 -11.22
C ILE A 261 16.08 4.37 -12.26
N ASP A 262 15.38 4.40 -13.39
CA ASP A 262 15.61 5.34 -14.47
C ASP A 262 14.58 6.47 -14.29
N GLY A 263 15.02 7.69 -13.97
CA GLY A 263 14.13 8.83 -13.64
C GLY A 263 13.12 9.18 -14.73
N LEU A 264 13.54 9.00 -15.99
CA LEU A 264 12.85 9.39 -17.23
C LEU A 264 12.41 10.87 -17.23
N ASP A 265 11.83 11.32 -18.35
CA ASP A 265 11.36 12.70 -18.49
C ASP A 265 9.82 12.80 -18.47
N TRP A 266 9.31 14.02 -18.61
CA TRP A 266 7.88 14.28 -18.69
C TRP A 266 7.21 13.63 -19.92
N ASN A 267 7.90 13.49 -21.04
CA ASN A 267 7.31 12.86 -22.23
C ASN A 267 7.04 11.37 -22.00
N GLN A 268 7.92 10.71 -21.24
CA GLN A 268 7.81 9.28 -20.93
C GLN A 268 6.91 9.03 -19.71
N LEU A 269 6.96 9.90 -18.69
CA LEU A 269 6.23 9.77 -17.42
C LEU A 269 5.50 11.07 -17.02
N PRO A 270 4.49 11.53 -17.78
CA PRO A 270 3.88 12.84 -17.59
C PRO A 270 3.34 13.07 -16.17
N THR A 271 2.78 12.04 -15.54
CA THR A 271 2.22 12.11 -14.18
C THR A 271 3.14 11.54 -13.10
N LEU A 272 4.29 10.94 -13.47
CA LEU A 272 5.17 10.23 -12.53
C LEU A 272 6.63 10.70 -12.54
N HIS A 273 7.08 11.46 -13.54
CA HIS A 273 8.50 11.85 -13.73
C HIS A 273 9.10 12.52 -12.48
N HIS A 274 8.33 13.38 -11.81
CA HIS A 274 8.76 14.07 -10.59
C HIS A 274 8.91 13.13 -9.39
N ILE A 275 8.17 12.01 -9.37
CA ILE A 275 8.28 10.98 -8.33
C ILE A 275 9.46 10.07 -8.64
N ILE A 276 9.52 9.54 -9.86
CA ILE A 276 10.55 8.57 -10.26
C ILE A 276 11.94 9.23 -10.28
N SER A 277 12.06 10.48 -10.75
CA SER A 277 13.33 11.24 -10.67
C SER A 277 13.82 11.34 -9.22
N ARG A 278 12.93 11.60 -8.26
CA ARG A 278 13.28 11.68 -6.83
C ARG A 278 13.67 10.33 -6.23
N LEU A 279 13.06 9.24 -6.70
CA LEU A 279 13.47 7.89 -6.31
C LEU A 279 14.86 7.53 -6.88
N ALA A 280 15.14 7.94 -8.11
CA ALA A 280 16.44 7.72 -8.76
C ALA A 280 17.60 8.48 -8.09
N GLU A 281 17.31 9.58 -7.37
CA GLU A 281 18.29 10.33 -6.59
C GLU A 281 18.79 9.56 -5.34
N ILE A 282 18.07 8.53 -4.86
CA ILE A 282 18.39 7.81 -3.62
C ILE A 282 19.68 6.99 -3.80
N PRO A 283 20.80 7.34 -3.15
CA PRO A 283 22.05 6.61 -3.31
C PRO A 283 21.99 5.28 -2.55
N VAL A 284 22.36 4.18 -3.19
CA VAL A 284 22.53 2.89 -2.53
C VAL A 284 23.98 2.80 -2.04
N TYR A 285 24.22 3.02 -0.74
CA TYR A 285 25.55 2.87 -0.16
C TYR A 285 25.92 1.41 0.08
N ASP A 286 24.95 0.61 0.48
CA ASP A 286 25.11 -0.81 0.72
C ASP A 286 23.75 -1.53 0.67
N ILE A 287 23.77 -2.82 0.32
CA ILE A 287 22.60 -3.69 0.35
C ILE A 287 22.72 -4.55 1.61
N ILE A 288 21.86 -4.27 2.57
CA ILE A 288 21.89 -4.89 3.91
C ILE A 288 21.19 -6.24 3.89
N GLU A 289 20.11 -6.35 3.13
CA GLU A 289 19.33 -7.57 3.02
C GLU A 289 18.65 -7.62 1.64
N ALA A 290 18.62 -8.81 1.04
CA ALA A 290 17.80 -9.12 -0.11
C ALA A 290 17.14 -10.48 0.13
N LYS A 291 15.80 -10.54 0.10
CA LYS A 291 15.05 -11.76 0.41
C LYS A 291 13.71 -11.83 -0.31
N VAL A 292 13.18 -13.05 -0.40
CA VAL A 292 11.80 -13.34 -0.79
C VAL A 292 11.12 -14.07 0.36
N ILE A 293 9.93 -13.61 0.76
CA ILE A 293 9.08 -14.22 1.78
C ILE A 293 7.77 -14.64 1.13
N GLU A 294 7.36 -15.87 1.38
CA GLU A 294 6.06 -16.39 0.94
C GLU A 294 5.22 -16.75 2.16
N GLY A 295 3.91 -16.59 2.05
CA GLY A 295 3.00 -16.87 3.14
C GLY A 295 1.52 -16.77 2.79
N GLU A 296 0.71 -16.95 3.82
CA GLU A 296 -0.74 -16.83 3.82
C GLU A 296 -1.17 -15.79 4.86
N GLY A 297 -2.35 -15.21 4.67
CA GLY A 297 -2.88 -14.15 5.51
C GLY A 297 -2.48 -12.78 5.00
N VAL A 298 -3.35 -12.19 4.18
CA VAL A 298 -3.15 -10.85 3.64
C VAL A 298 -3.90 -9.85 4.50
N MET A 299 -3.16 -8.99 5.20
CA MET A 299 -3.72 -7.93 6.04
C MET A 299 -4.59 -6.98 5.22
N ASP A 300 -5.79 -6.66 5.72
CA ASP A 300 -6.73 -5.75 5.04
C ASP A 300 -6.57 -4.29 5.50
N ILE A 301 -5.65 -4.05 6.44
CA ILE A 301 -5.24 -2.76 6.96
C ILE A 301 -6.37 -2.06 7.74
N SER A 302 -7.29 -2.85 8.30
CA SER A 302 -8.41 -2.35 9.13
C SER A 302 -7.95 -1.67 10.42
N ALA A 303 -6.74 -1.98 10.93
CA ALA A 303 -6.20 -1.34 12.13
C ALA A 303 -5.69 0.09 11.88
N ALA A 304 -5.75 0.58 10.62
CA ALA A 304 -5.37 1.95 10.29
C ALA A 304 -6.17 2.97 11.10
N LYS A 305 -5.47 3.88 11.76
CA LYS A 305 -6.09 4.98 12.51
C LYS A 305 -5.41 6.30 12.21
N ARG A 306 -6.21 7.37 12.19
CA ARG A 306 -5.68 8.73 12.28
C ARG A 306 -4.97 8.89 13.61
N ILE A 307 -3.76 9.44 13.58
CA ILE A 307 -3.04 9.90 14.78
C ILE A 307 -3.01 11.44 14.76
N VAL A 308 -2.97 12.06 15.94
CA VAL A 308 -3.21 13.51 16.11
C VAL A 308 -1.90 14.20 16.44
#